data_AF-A0A929H8T0-F1
#
_entry.id   AF-A0A929H8T0-F1
#
_cell.length_a   1.000
_cell.length_b   1.000
_cell.length_c   1.000
_cell.angle_alpha   90.00
_cell.angle_beta   90.00
_cell.angle_gamma   90.00
#
_symmetry.space_group_name_H-M   'P 1'
#
loop_
_entity.id
_entity.type
_entity.pdbx_description
1 polymer ?
#
loop_
_entity_poly.entity_id
_entity_poly.type
_entity_poly.pdbx_seq_one_letter_code
_entity_poly.pdbx_strand_id
1 'polypeptide(L)'
;PNPYQEDMDSDGVGDVCDDDIDGDGYFNDSDNCPLHVNPNQADADGDGVGDVCDPDDDNDGVADGSDNCPYIANPDQSDFDADGFGDACDSDVDGDGIANAADLCGYTPIGAVVDASSGCSLAQLCPCDGPRGSTEAWRNHGKYVSCITHTVEIFFDQGLLTETTKGAIVSEAAQSSCGAKQ
;
A
#
# COMPACT_ATOMS: atom_id res chain seq x y z
N PRO A 1 -36.58 35.04 12.58
CA PRO A 1 -35.73 35.64 13.64
C PRO A 1 -34.55 34.71 13.94
N ASN A 2 -33.33 35.19 13.68
CA ASN A 2 -32.05 34.53 13.98
C ASN A 2 -31.43 35.21 15.21
N PRO A 3 -31.78 34.80 16.45
CA PRO A 3 -31.46 35.57 17.65
C PRO A 3 -29.95 35.70 17.92
N TYR A 4 -29.13 34.81 17.37
CA TYR A 4 -27.68 34.82 17.54
C TYR A 4 -26.94 35.50 16.40
N GLN A 5 -27.63 35.86 15.29
CA GLN A 5 -27.02 36.45 14.09
C GLN A 5 -25.73 35.70 13.71
N GLU A 6 -25.82 34.38 13.60
CA GLU A 6 -24.73 33.56 13.06
C GLU A 6 -24.41 34.03 11.63
N ASP A 7 -23.13 34.01 11.31
CA ASP A 7 -22.49 34.59 10.12
C ASP A 7 -21.17 33.81 9.98
N MET A 8 -21.27 32.61 9.39
CA MET A 8 -20.22 31.60 9.37
C MET A 8 -19.03 32.04 8.52
N ASP A 9 -19.27 32.68 7.39
CA ASP A 9 -18.23 33.14 6.45
C ASP A 9 -17.76 34.59 6.71
N SER A 10 -18.47 35.33 7.59
CA SER A 10 -18.16 36.71 7.96
C SER A 10 -18.24 37.72 6.80
N ASP A 11 -19.12 37.50 5.81
CA ASP A 11 -19.35 38.44 4.70
C ASP A 11 -20.28 39.62 5.06
N GLY A 12 -20.95 39.52 6.21
CA GLY A 12 -21.89 40.51 6.74
C GLY A 12 -23.37 40.23 6.41
N VAL A 13 -23.67 39.10 5.77
CA VAL A 13 -24.96 38.46 5.67
C VAL A 13 -25.01 37.36 6.75
N GLY A 14 -26.13 37.22 7.45
CA GLY A 14 -26.23 36.15 8.46
C GLY A 14 -26.73 34.84 7.83
N ASP A 15 -26.31 33.69 8.34
CA ASP A 15 -26.54 32.34 7.78
C ASP A 15 -27.98 32.07 7.31
N VAL A 16 -28.98 32.62 8.02
CA VAL A 16 -30.40 32.45 7.67
C VAL A 16 -30.81 33.15 6.37
N CYS A 17 -30.05 34.15 5.95
CA CYS A 17 -30.26 34.95 4.75
C CYS A 17 -29.15 34.75 3.72
N ASP A 18 -28.19 33.88 4.00
CA ASP A 18 -27.07 33.61 3.12
C ASP A 18 -27.39 32.47 2.14
N ASP A 19 -27.01 32.66 0.88
CA ASP A 19 -27.17 31.66 -0.17
C ASP A 19 -25.91 30.76 -0.29
N ASP A 20 -24.81 31.13 0.36
CA ASP A 20 -23.52 30.43 0.45
C ASP A 20 -23.01 30.58 1.89
N ILE A 21 -23.52 29.74 2.80
CA ILE A 21 -23.37 29.94 4.25
C ILE A 21 -21.91 29.91 4.71
N ASP A 22 -21.05 29.14 4.04
CA ASP A 22 -19.66 28.99 4.41
C ASP A 22 -18.68 29.79 3.52
N GLY A 23 -19.16 30.36 2.43
CA GLY A 23 -18.41 31.27 1.57
C GLY A 23 -17.37 30.56 0.69
N ASP A 24 -17.59 29.29 0.37
CA ASP A 24 -16.66 28.47 -0.41
C ASP A 24 -16.80 28.68 -1.93
N GLY A 25 -17.86 29.37 -2.36
CA GLY A 25 -18.17 29.67 -3.75
C GLY A 25 -19.24 28.79 -4.38
N TYR A 26 -19.83 27.85 -3.63
CA TYR A 26 -20.99 27.05 -4.00
C TYR A 26 -22.22 27.46 -3.20
N PHE A 27 -23.38 27.57 -3.86
CA PHE A 27 -24.61 27.86 -3.14
C PHE A 27 -25.07 26.65 -2.34
N ASN A 28 -25.69 26.87 -1.18
CA ASN A 28 -26.16 25.85 -0.24
C ASN A 28 -26.93 24.67 -0.90
N ASP A 29 -27.71 24.95 -1.95
CA ASP A 29 -28.53 23.94 -2.67
C ASP A 29 -27.71 23.08 -3.66
N SER A 30 -26.46 23.44 -3.93
CA SER A 30 -25.54 22.77 -4.87
C SER A 30 -24.17 22.46 -4.24
N ASP A 31 -24.05 22.72 -2.95
CA ASP A 31 -22.88 22.43 -2.13
C ASP A 31 -23.07 21.07 -1.45
N ASN A 32 -22.10 20.17 -1.61
CA ASN A 32 -22.12 18.86 -0.99
C ASN A 32 -21.76 18.89 0.52
N CYS A 33 -21.30 20.04 1.04
CA CYS A 33 -21.08 20.30 2.46
C CYS A 33 -21.43 21.75 2.87
N PRO A 34 -22.73 22.15 2.91
CA PRO A 34 -23.18 23.55 3.09
C PRO A 34 -22.77 24.31 4.35
N LEU A 35 -22.02 23.69 5.27
CA LEU A 35 -21.55 24.26 6.53
C LEU A 35 -20.04 24.10 6.71
N HIS A 36 -19.32 23.65 5.68
CA HIS A 36 -17.91 23.29 5.74
C HIS A 36 -17.21 23.66 4.43
N VAL A 37 -16.47 24.78 4.46
CA VAL A 37 -15.74 25.31 3.32
C VAL A 37 -14.96 24.24 2.54
N ASN A 38 -15.41 23.89 1.34
CA ASN A 38 -14.76 22.92 0.45
C ASN A 38 -14.87 23.31 -1.03
N PRO A 39 -14.15 24.34 -1.50
CA PRO A 39 -14.28 24.86 -2.86
C PRO A 39 -13.93 23.88 -4.00
N ASN A 40 -13.34 22.72 -3.66
CA ASN A 40 -13.05 21.65 -4.61
C ASN A 40 -14.22 20.67 -4.78
N GLN A 41 -15.20 20.69 -3.86
CA GLN A 41 -16.37 19.81 -3.82
C GLN A 41 -15.98 18.35 -4.01
N ALA A 42 -14.91 17.93 -3.32
CA ALA A 42 -14.48 16.55 -3.33
C ALA A 42 -15.57 15.67 -2.70
N ASP A 43 -15.77 14.49 -3.31
CA ASP A 43 -16.83 13.51 -3.04
C ASP A 43 -16.30 12.19 -3.63
N ALA A 44 -15.47 11.49 -2.87
CA ALA A 44 -14.66 10.38 -3.35
C ALA A 44 -15.48 9.14 -3.72
N ASP A 45 -16.60 8.90 -3.04
CA ASP A 45 -17.52 7.80 -3.32
C ASP A 45 -18.70 8.16 -4.25
N GLY A 46 -19.00 9.45 -4.42
CA GLY A 46 -20.08 9.94 -5.25
C GLY A 46 -21.47 9.80 -4.64
N ASP A 47 -21.58 9.73 -3.30
CA ASP A 47 -22.86 9.62 -2.60
C ASP A 47 -23.61 10.95 -2.46
N GLY A 48 -22.90 12.06 -2.71
CA GLY A 48 -23.41 13.42 -2.70
C GLY A 48 -23.18 14.18 -1.38
N VAL A 49 -22.52 13.56 -0.39
CA VAL A 49 -21.90 14.22 0.76
C VAL A 49 -20.42 14.47 0.41
N GLY A 50 -19.90 15.66 0.72
CA GLY A 50 -18.49 15.95 0.41
C GLY A 50 -17.52 15.41 1.44
N ASP A 51 -16.28 15.12 1.02
CA ASP A 51 -15.23 14.51 1.85
C ASP A 51 -14.97 15.27 3.18
N VAL A 52 -15.26 16.58 3.23
CA VAL A 52 -15.02 17.38 4.45
C VAL A 52 -16.10 17.16 5.53
N CYS A 53 -17.26 16.64 5.13
CA CYS A 53 -18.43 16.45 6.01
C CYS A 53 -19.01 15.02 5.94
N ASP A 54 -18.42 14.13 5.15
CA ASP A 54 -18.64 12.69 5.20
C ASP A 54 -17.81 12.06 6.35
N PRO A 55 -18.36 11.09 7.11
CA PRO A 55 -17.57 10.27 8.03
C PRO A 55 -16.88 9.02 7.44
N ASP A 56 -17.15 8.66 6.17
CA ASP A 56 -16.69 7.46 5.46
C ASP A 56 -16.55 7.78 3.95
N ASP A 57 -15.47 8.48 3.58
CA ASP A 57 -15.23 9.12 2.28
C ASP A 57 -15.22 8.14 1.07
N ASP A 58 -15.03 6.83 1.30
CA ASP A 58 -15.04 5.81 0.25
C ASP A 58 -16.15 4.75 0.37
N ASN A 59 -17.02 4.91 1.38
CA ASN A 59 -18.19 4.08 1.66
C ASN A 59 -17.88 2.58 1.77
N ASP A 60 -16.70 2.22 2.28
CA ASP A 60 -16.27 0.83 2.46
C ASP A 60 -16.77 0.20 3.79
N GLY A 61 -17.27 1.05 4.69
CA GLY A 61 -17.78 0.69 6.01
C GLY A 61 -16.81 0.90 7.17
N VAL A 62 -15.63 1.48 6.91
CA VAL A 62 -14.64 1.90 7.90
C VAL A 62 -14.56 3.43 7.91
N ALA A 63 -14.92 4.05 9.03
CA ALA A 63 -14.87 5.51 9.14
C ALA A 63 -13.44 6.06 9.00
N ASP A 64 -13.24 7.19 8.32
CA ASP A 64 -11.92 7.75 7.92
C ASP A 64 -10.90 7.81 9.05
N GLY A 65 -11.36 8.13 10.27
CA GLY A 65 -10.49 8.24 11.45
C GLY A 65 -9.89 6.90 11.91
N SER A 66 -10.33 5.77 11.35
CA SER A 66 -9.82 4.42 11.57
C SER A 66 -9.45 3.70 10.27
N ASP A 67 -9.57 4.38 9.13
CA ASP A 67 -9.31 3.83 7.81
C ASP A 67 -7.85 4.08 7.41
N ASN A 68 -7.15 3.02 7.00
CA ASN A 68 -5.78 3.12 6.49
C ASN A 68 -5.71 3.50 4.99
N CYS A 69 -6.85 3.58 4.29
CA CYS A 69 -7.01 4.11 2.95
C CYS A 69 -8.32 4.92 2.78
N PRO A 70 -8.49 6.09 3.43
CA PRO A 70 -9.76 6.82 3.49
C PRO A 70 -10.43 7.21 2.17
N TYR A 71 -9.77 7.04 1.03
CA TYR A 71 -10.28 7.42 -0.29
C TYR A 71 -10.31 6.24 -1.28
N ILE A 72 -10.00 5.03 -0.83
CA ILE A 72 -9.90 3.82 -1.65
C ILE A 72 -10.42 2.63 -0.85
N ALA A 73 -11.66 2.26 -1.14
CA ALA A 73 -12.37 1.20 -0.41
C ALA A 73 -11.55 -0.08 -0.24
N ASN A 74 -11.28 -0.44 1.01
CA ASN A 74 -10.58 -1.64 1.44
C ASN A 74 -11.14 -2.16 2.79
N PRO A 75 -12.35 -2.75 2.82
CA PRO A 75 -13.04 -3.10 4.07
C PRO A 75 -12.30 -4.12 4.97
N ASP A 76 -11.26 -4.78 4.43
CA ASP A 76 -10.42 -5.72 5.16
C ASP A 76 -9.26 -5.04 5.91
N GLN A 77 -8.96 -3.77 5.60
CA GLN A 77 -7.95 -2.94 6.23
C GLN A 77 -6.58 -3.64 6.27
N SER A 78 -6.26 -4.38 5.20
CA SER A 78 -4.96 -5.03 5.05
C SER A 78 -3.87 -3.96 5.00
N ASP A 79 -2.80 -4.20 5.76
CA ASP A 79 -1.60 -3.35 5.88
C ASP A 79 -0.43 -4.30 6.15
N PHE A 80 0.19 -4.76 5.06
CA PHE A 80 1.12 -5.88 5.09
C PHE A 80 2.42 -5.54 5.81
N ASP A 81 2.96 -4.33 5.63
CA ASP A 81 4.22 -3.90 6.24
C ASP A 81 4.04 -3.15 7.59
N ALA A 82 2.80 -2.83 7.95
CA ALA A 82 2.38 -2.15 9.17
C ALA A 82 2.88 -0.70 9.29
N ASP A 83 2.99 0.02 8.17
CA ASP A 83 3.38 1.43 8.14
C ASP A 83 2.20 2.41 8.36
N GLY A 84 0.96 1.89 8.32
CA GLY A 84 -0.27 2.63 8.53
C GLY A 84 -0.99 3.07 7.25
N PHE A 85 -0.42 2.80 6.07
CA PHE A 85 -1.13 2.86 4.80
C PHE A 85 -1.66 1.47 4.45
N GLY A 86 -2.91 1.38 4.01
CA GLY A 86 -3.45 0.08 3.61
C GLY A 86 -2.90 -0.39 2.27
N ASP A 87 -2.85 -1.70 2.07
CA ASP A 87 -2.37 -2.35 0.84
C ASP A 87 -3.03 -1.77 -0.43
N ALA A 88 -4.26 -1.26 -0.32
CA ALA A 88 -5.03 -0.71 -1.43
C ALA A 88 -4.55 0.67 -1.90
N CYS A 89 -3.96 1.47 -1.01
CA CYS A 89 -3.51 2.84 -1.26
C CYS A 89 -2.01 3.05 -1.03
N ASP A 90 -1.30 2.01 -0.59
CA ASP A 90 0.15 2.02 -0.45
C ASP A 90 0.86 1.88 -1.81
N SER A 91 1.96 2.62 -1.96
CA SER A 91 2.85 2.57 -3.13
C SER A 91 3.97 1.53 -3.02
N ASP A 92 4.21 0.96 -1.83
CA ASP A 92 5.26 -0.01 -1.51
C ASP A 92 4.76 -1.03 -0.47
N VAL A 93 3.84 -1.91 -0.88
CA VAL A 93 2.99 -2.75 0.01
C VAL A 93 3.78 -3.63 0.99
N ASP A 94 5.01 -4.01 0.66
CA ASP A 94 5.85 -4.83 1.55
C ASP A 94 7.00 -4.08 2.23
N GLY A 95 7.07 -2.77 2.04
CA GLY A 95 8.02 -1.87 2.69
C GLY A 95 9.49 -2.22 2.41
N ASP A 96 9.77 -2.92 1.31
CA ASP A 96 11.12 -3.38 0.97
C ASP A 96 11.98 -2.30 0.28
N GLY A 97 11.34 -1.17 -0.07
CA GLY A 97 11.95 0.00 -0.70
C GLY A 97 11.85 -0.03 -2.23
N ILE A 98 11.17 -1.01 -2.82
CA ILE A 98 10.91 -1.14 -4.26
C ILE A 98 9.41 -0.94 -4.51
N ALA A 99 9.04 0.24 -5.01
CA ALA A 99 7.65 0.56 -5.30
C ALA A 99 6.92 -0.53 -6.13
N ASN A 100 5.65 -0.75 -5.82
CA ASN A 100 4.77 -1.79 -6.39
C ASN A 100 4.84 -1.92 -7.92
N ALA A 101 5.01 -0.79 -8.63
CA ALA A 101 5.09 -0.78 -10.10
C ALA A 101 6.38 -1.39 -10.67
N ALA A 102 7.46 -1.42 -9.88
CA ALA A 102 8.75 -1.99 -10.24
C ALA A 102 9.02 -3.33 -9.54
N ASP A 103 8.22 -3.67 -8.53
CA ASP A 103 8.38 -4.88 -7.75
C ASP A 103 7.72 -6.09 -8.40
N LEU A 104 8.48 -7.17 -8.54
CA LEU A 104 7.99 -8.46 -9.02
C LEU A 104 7.43 -9.33 -7.88
N CYS A 105 7.53 -8.86 -6.63
CA CYS A 105 7.42 -9.63 -5.39
C CYS A 105 6.70 -8.88 -4.25
N GLY A 106 5.64 -8.11 -4.52
CA GLY A 106 4.99 -7.19 -3.55
C GLY A 106 4.34 -7.73 -2.28
N TYR A 107 4.74 -8.91 -1.81
CA TYR A 107 4.44 -9.46 -0.49
C TYR A 107 5.67 -10.25 0.02
N THR A 108 6.83 -9.60 -0.02
CA THR A 108 8.07 -10.15 0.49
C THR A 108 8.05 -10.19 2.02
N PRO A 109 8.53 -11.28 2.67
CA PRO A 109 8.56 -11.33 4.12
C PRO A 109 9.31 -10.14 4.72
N ILE A 110 8.67 -9.42 5.64
CA ILE A 110 9.21 -8.22 6.30
C ILE A 110 10.63 -8.46 6.81
N GLY A 111 11.55 -7.56 6.45
CA GLY A 111 12.95 -7.60 6.84
C GLY A 111 13.81 -8.61 6.06
N ALA A 112 13.26 -9.27 5.04
CA ALA A 112 14.08 -10.01 4.09
C ALA A 112 14.99 -9.06 3.31
N VAL A 113 16.18 -9.53 2.96
CA VAL A 113 17.02 -8.84 1.99
C VAL A 113 16.46 -9.13 0.61
N VAL A 114 16.25 -8.08 -0.18
CA VAL A 114 15.64 -8.14 -1.52
C VAL A 114 16.61 -7.69 -2.60
N ASP A 115 16.45 -8.25 -3.79
CA ASP A 115 17.16 -7.79 -4.97
C ASP A 115 16.64 -6.41 -5.40
N ALA A 116 17.53 -5.42 -5.45
CA ALA A 116 17.15 -4.02 -5.71
C ALA A 116 16.57 -3.78 -7.12
N SER A 117 16.61 -4.77 -8.01
CA SER A 117 16.02 -4.66 -9.36
C SER A 117 14.67 -5.36 -9.51
N SER A 118 14.30 -6.19 -8.54
CA SER A 118 13.08 -7.01 -8.62
C SER A 118 12.22 -7.03 -7.37
N GLY A 119 12.66 -6.47 -6.25
CA GLY A 119 11.99 -6.52 -4.93
C GLY A 119 11.84 -7.94 -4.37
N CYS A 120 12.54 -8.91 -4.96
CA CYS A 120 12.39 -10.30 -4.57
C CYS A 120 13.47 -10.74 -3.60
N SER A 121 13.09 -11.42 -2.52
CA SER A 121 14.03 -12.14 -1.68
C SER A 121 14.64 -13.37 -2.39
N LEU A 122 15.74 -13.87 -1.85
CA LEU A 122 16.39 -15.09 -2.32
C LEU A 122 15.41 -16.28 -2.41
N ALA A 123 14.52 -16.42 -1.42
CA ALA A 123 13.56 -17.52 -1.35
C ALA A 123 12.48 -17.42 -2.43
N GLN A 124 12.05 -16.20 -2.80
CA GLN A 124 11.10 -15.97 -3.89
C GLN A 124 11.73 -16.11 -5.28
N LEU A 125 13.05 -15.85 -5.40
CA LEU A 125 13.79 -16.05 -6.65
C LEU A 125 14.14 -17.52 -6.88
N CYS A 126 14.43 -18.27 -5.82
CA CYS A 126 14.73 -19.70 -5.86
C CYS A 126 13.87 -20.50 -4.86
N PRO A 127 12.56 -20.67 -5.14
CA PRO A 127 11.68 -21.40 -4.24
C PRO A 127 12.12 -22.86 -4.05
N CYS A 128 11.86 -23.41 -2.85
CA CYS A 128 12.28 -24.77 -2.50
C CYS A 128 11.64 -25.85 -3.40
N ASP A 129 10.37 -25.64 -3.77
CA ASP A 129 9.56 -26.62 -4.48
C ASP A 129 9.86 -26.67 -5.99
N GLY A 130 10.19 -25.54 -6.60
CA GLY A 130 10.46 -25.46 -8.04
C GLY A 130 10.97 -24.08 -8.47
N PRO A 131 11.44 -23.95 -9.72
CA PRO A 131 11.83 -22.66 -10.28
C PRO A 131 10.67 -21.67 -10.24
N ARG A 132 10.97 -20.39 -9.99
CA ARG A 132 9.97 -19.31 -10.04
C ARG A 132 9.21 -19.32 -11.37
N GLY A 133 7.89 -19.15 -11.31
CA GLY A 133 7.01 -19.12 -12.48
C GLY A 133 6.75 -20.49 -13.12
N SER A 134 7.18 -21.57 -12.48
CA SER A 134 6.98 -22.95 -12.93
C SER A 134 6.12 -23.73 -11.93
N THR A 135 5.20 -24.55 -12.43
CA THR A 135 4.49 -25.56 -11.63
C THR A 135 5.28 -26.86 -11.48
N GLU A 136 6.35 -27.02 -12.26
CA GLU A 136 7.23 -28.19 -12.20
C GLU A 136 8.27 -28.04 -11.09
N ALA A 137 8.54 -29.15 -10.40
CA ALA A 137 9.60 -29.22 -9.41
C ALA A 137 10.99 -29.08 -10.04
N TRP A 138 12.00 -28.79 -9.21
CA TRP A 138 13.39 -28.81 -9.67
C TRP A 138 13.76 -30.17 -10.27
N ARG A 139 14.50 -30.15 -11.39
CA ARG A 139 14.95 -31.39 -12.05
C ARG A 139 15.78 -32.29 -11.12
N ASN A 140 16.53 -31.66 -10.21
CA ASN A 140 17.29 -32.27 -9.13
C ASN A 140 17.76 -31.18 -8.15
N HIS A 141 18.22 -31.61 -6.97
CA HIS A 141 18.73 -30.74 -5.92
C HIS A 141 19.86 -29.81 -6.42
N GLY A 142 20.73 -30.30 -7.29
CA GLY A 142 21.79 -29.49 -7.89
C GLY A 142 21.28 -28.30 -8.72
N LYS A 143 20.07 -28.36 -9.29
CA LYS A 143 19.46 -27.22 -9.98
C LYS A 143 18.93 -26.17 -9.03
N TYR A 144 18.37 -26.58 -7.89
CA TYR A 144 18.01 -25.66 -6.81
C TYR A 144 19.25 -24.95 -6.26
N VAL A 145 20.30 -25.71 -5.89
CA VAL A 145 21.56 -25.11 -5.39
C VAL A 145 22.18 -24.19 -6.43
N SER A 146 22.15 -24.55 -7.71
CA SER A 146 22.64 -23.70 -8.80
C SER A 146 21.86 -22.39 -8.93
N CYS A 147 20.55 -22.38 -8.66
CA CYS A 147 19.75 -21.15 -8.60
C CYS A 147 20.26 -20.27 -7.46
N ILE A 148 20.34 -20.84 -6.24
CA ILE A 148 20.78 -20.12 -5.04
C ILE A 148 22.16 -19.52 -5.24
N THR A 149 23.14 -20.30 -5.71
CA THR A 149 24.52 -19.81 -5.92
C THR A 149 24.55 -18.60 -6.85
N HIS A 150 23.80 -18.65 -7.96
CA HIS A 150 23.76 -17.55 -8.92
C HIS A 150 23.06 -16.31 -8.34
N THR A 151 21.94 -16.49 -7.64
CA THR A 151 21.21 -15.38 -7.04
C THR A 151 21.98 -14.73 -5.89
N VAL A 152 22.64 -15.52 -5.05
CA VAL A 152 23.51 -14.99 -3.98
C VAL A 152 24.66 -14.17 -4.54
N GLU A 153 25.22 -14.56 -5.70
CA GLU A 153 26.24 -13.77 -6.38
C GLU A 153 25.72 -12.39 -6.81
N ILE A 154 24.50 -12.31 -7.35
CA ILE A 154 23.86 -11.03 -7.68
C ILE A 154 23.72 -10.15 -6.43
N PHE A 155 23.19 -10.70 -5.34
CA PHE A 155 22.99 -9.95 -4.09
C PHE A 155 24.32 -9.48 -3.49
N PHE A 156 25.36 -10.30 -3.58
CA PHE A 156 26.70 -9.94 -3.16
C PHE A 156 27.28 -8.79 -4.00
N ASP A 157 27.12 -8.85 -5.33
CA ASP A 157 27.60 -7.81 -6.25
C ASP A 157 26.85 -6.48 -6.06
N GLN A 158 25.60 -6.52 -5.60
CA GLN A 158 24.82 -5.35 -5.17
C GLN A 158 25.24 -4.82 -3.79
N GLY A 159 26.14 -5.50 -3.08
CA GLY A 159 26.59 -5.13 -1.73
C GLY A 159 25.59 -5.46 -0.62
N LEU A 160 24.56 -6.26 -0.90
CA LEU A 160 23.53 -6.65 0.05
C LEU A 160 23.99 -7.77 0.99
N LEU A 161 25.03 -8.51 0.61
CA LEU A 161 25.59 -9.62 1.37
C LEU A 161 27.09 -9.44 1.60
N THR A 162 27.58 -9.99 2.71
CA THR A 162 29.02 -10.16 2.94
C THR A 162 29.50 -11.49 2.36
N GLU A 163 30.82 -11.64 2.13
CA GLU A 163 31.42 -12.92 1.72
C GLU A 163 31.08 -14.06 2.70
N THR A 164 31.03 -13.75 4.00
CA THR A 164 30.65 -14.72 5.03
C THR A 164 29.20 -15.15 4.89
N THR A 165 28.27 -14.21 4.71
CA THR A 165 26.84 -14.50 4.54
C THR A 165 26.59 -15.28 3.24
N LYS A 166 27.24 -14.88 2.15
CA LYS A 166 27.21 -15.59 0.86
C LYS A 166 27.61 -17.06 1.02
N GLY A 167 28.75 -17.32 1.66
CA GLY A 167 29.22 -18.68 1.91
C GLY A 167 28.26 -19.50 2.78
N ALA A 168 27.68 -18.89 3.80
CA ALA A 168 26.71 -19.53 4.69
C ALA A 168 25.43 -19.96 3.93
N ILE A 169 24.84 -19.06 3.14
CA ILE A 169 23.61 -19.33 2.37
C ILE A 169 23.83 -20.48 1.39
N VAL A 170 24.93 -20.46 0.63
CA VAL A 170 25.23 -21.54 -0.35
C VAL A 170 25.47 -22.87 0.37
N SER A 171 26.13 -22.86 1.53
CA SER A 171 26.35 -24.06 2.34
C SER A 171 25.03 -24.62 2.90
N GLU A 172 24.13 -23.76 3.34
CA GLU A 172 22.80 -24.16 3.85
C GLU A 172 21.95 -24.76 2.73
N ALA A 173 21.91 -24.11 1.56
CA ALA A 173 21.19 -24.62 0.39
C ALA A 173 21.71 -26.00 -0.06
N ALA A 174 23.02 -26.24 0.02
CA ALA A 174 23.62 -27.54 -0.31
C ALA A 174 23.31 -28.66 0.71
N GLN A 175 22.86 -28.30 1.91
CA GLN A 175 22.48 -29.24 2.98
C GLN A 175 20.96 -29.39 3.12
N SER A 176 20.18 -28.57 2.40
CA SER A 176 18.72 -28.59 2.50
C SER A 176 18.08 -29.75 1.75
N SER A 177 16.81 -30.01 2.05
CA SER A 177 15.98 -30.96 1.29
C SER A 177 15.39 -30.37 0.01
N CYS A 178 15.63 -29.10 -0.29
CA CYS A 178 15.00 -28.40 -1.42
C CYS A 178 15.46 -28.94 -2.77
N GLY A 179 14.55 -28.94 -3.74
CA GLY A 179 14.79 -29.51 -5.07
C GLY A 179 15.10 -31.01 -5.10
N ALA A 180 14.98 -31.72 -3.98
CA ALA A 180 14.95 -33.18 -3.98
C ALA A 180 13.67 -33.65 -4.69
N LYS A 181 13.77 -34.71 -5.50
CA LYS A 181 12.56 -35.35 -6.03
C LYS A 181 11.80 -35.95 -4.85
N GLN A 182 10.58 -35.47 -4.61
CA GLN A 182 9.63 -36.10 -3.71
C GLN A 182 9.17 -37.45 -4.27
#